data_AF-A0A448ZPE5-F1
#
_entry.id   AF-A0A448ZPE5-F1
#
_cell.length_a   1.000
_cell.length_b   1.000
_cell.length_c   1.000
_cell.angle_alpha   90.00
_cell.angle_beta   90.00
_cell.angle_gamma   90.00
#
_symmetry.space_group_name_H-M   'P 1'
#
loop_
_entity.id
_entity.type
_entity.pdbx_description
1 polymer ?
#
loop_
_entity_poly.entity_id
_entity_poly.type
_entity_poly.pdbx_seq_one_letter_code
_entity_poly.pdbx_strand_id
1 'polypeptide(L)'
;MSRRTVNILWIAIAYFASSTITSTLAFGSRATARRFPSISATTTTSLQASTAAGGSKKKNKKYVPKWVKKETLADSAGDTGSLGFDGVGLKGTIPVVFRQGNETRTSMAWAGQPIRDVASQAGQYIQYGCGKGECGTCECMMNGKWVRPCVETVPASAADASAGELVLQIKAIKAKKTSSGTFFSIRSFFMGFWNNLLGMLGFLKFRRKASENWDERKAYEDLVAQKTLEKKLLRQRLQEAEGSDQPAPGMA
;
A
#
# COMPACT_ATOMS: atom_id res chain seq x y z
N MET A 1 42.83 25.97 -19.35
CA MET A 1 42.30 24.78 -18.65
C MET A 1 42.50 23.56 -19.54
N SER A 2 43.35 22.64 -19.11
CA SER A 2 43.95 21.57 -19.93
C SER A 2 43.04 20.34 -20.03
N ARG A 3 42.89 19.78 -21.25
CA ARG A 3 42.09 18.58 -21.56
C ARG A 3 42.48 17.33 -20.76
N ARG A 4 43.56 17.35 -19.98
CA ARG A 4 44.02 16.23 -19.15
C ARG A 4 43.26 16.07 -17.83
N THR A 5 42.59 17.10 -17.31
CA THR A 5 41.88 17.00 -16.02
C THR A 5 40.48 16.38 -16.14
N VAL A 6 39.91 16.31 -17.34
CA VAL A 6 38.54 15.79 -17.54
C VAL A 6 38.50 14.25 -17.53
N ASN A 7 39.57 13.58 -17.98
CA ASN A 7 39.58 12.10 -18.07
C ASN A 7 39.81 11.39 -16.72
N ILE A 8 40.42 12.05 -15.74
CA ILE A 8 40.67 11.43 -14.42
C ILE A 8 39.37 11.42 -13.58
N LEU A 9 38.46 12.37 -13.80
CA LEU A 9 37.20 12.45 -13.06
C LEU A 9 36.18 11.36 -13.48
N TRP A 10 36.21 10.92 -14.73
CA TRP A 10 35.30 9.86 -15.21
C TRP A 10 35.68 8.45 -14.74
N ILE A 11 36.98 8.18 -14.53
CA ILE A 11 37.43 6.86 -14.04
C ILE A 11 37.09 6.68 -12.55
N ALA A 12 37.05 7.76 -11.77
CA ALA A 12 36.70 7.71 -10.35
C ALA A 12 35.19 7.44 -10.10
N ILE A 13 34.31 7.86 -11.02
CA ILE A 13 32.85 7.66 -10.87
C ILE A 13 32.44 6.20 -11.21
N ALA A 14 33.19 5.52 -12.09
CA ALA A 14 32.90 4.13 -12.45
C ALA A 14 33.24 3.11 -11.35
N TYR A 15 34.20 3.42 -10.45
CA TYR A 15 34.61 2.51 -9.38
C TYR A 15 33.76 2.58 -8.11
N PHE A 16 32.93 3.61 -7.95
CA PHE A 16 32.06 3.76 -6.77
C PHE A 16 30.66 3.13 -6.94
N ALA A 17 30.34 2.59 -8.12
CA ALA A 17 29.03 1.99 -8.40
C ALA A 17 28.98 0.46 -8.24
N SER A 18 30.10 -0.21 -7.91
CA SER A 18 30.21 -1.67 -7.85
C SER A 18 30.32 -2.25 -6.43
N SER A 19 30.10 -1.45 -5.38
CA SER A 19 30.23 -1.89 -3.98
C SER A 19 29.05 -1.46 -3.09
N THR A 20 27.84 -1.95 -3.41
CA THR A 20 26.74 -2.06 -2.42
C THR A 20 26.14 -3.46 -2.54
N ILE A 21 26.74 -4.42 -1.85
CA ILE A 21 26.27 -4.99 -0.59
C ILE A 21 24.97 -5.78 -0.77
N THR A 22 25.17 -7.06 -1.03
CA THR A 22 24.26 -8.17 -0.80
C THR A 22 23.91 -8.24 0.69
N SER A 23 22.64 -8.05 1.05
CA SER A 23 22.12 -8.36 2.39
C SER A 23 20.91 -9.27 2.24
N THR A 24 21.16 -10.57 2.39
CA THR A 24 20.15 -11.60 2.59
C THR A 24 19.71 -11.58 4.04
N LEU A 25 18.46 -11.20 4.30
CA LEU A 25 17.81 -11.45 5.59
C LEU A 25 16.75 -12.53 5.41
N ALA A 26 17.08 -13.68 5.99
CA ALA A 26 16.20 -14.79 6.22
C ALA A 26 15.06 -14.36 7.16
N PHE A 27 13.84 -14.24 6.63
CA PHE A 27 12.64 -14.21 7.44
C PHE A 27 12.19 -15.65 7.70
N GLY A 28 12.41 -16.10 8.94
CA GLY A 28 11.91 -17.36 9.45
C GLY A 28 10.38 -17.35 9.48
N SER A 29 9.79 -18.26 8.70
CA SER A 29 8.37 -18.58 8.71
C SER A 29 8.02 -19.29 10.02
N ARG A 30 7.66 -18.52 11.05
CA ARG A 30 7.04 -19.08 12.27
C ARG A 30 5.60 -19.44 11.94
N ALA A 31 5.37 -20.71 11.61
CA ALA A 31 4.05 -21.28 11.40
C ALA A 31 3.25 -21.25 12.71
N THR A 32 2.47 -20.18 12.92
CA THR A 32 1.41 -20.19 13.93
C THR A 32 0.25 -21.03 13.39
N ALA A 33 0.11 -22.24 13.93
CA ALA A 33 -1.07 -23.07 13.77
C ALA A 33 -2.31 -22.31 14.31
N ARG A 34 -3.05 -21.65 13.42
CA ARG A 34 -4.40 -21.18 13.73
C ARG A 34 -5.33 -22.37 13.64
N ARG A 35 -5.82 -22.80 14.80
CA ARG A 35 -6.98 -23.69 14.92
C ARG A 35 -8.15 -23.05 14.17
N PHE A 36 -8.60 -23.70 13.10
CA PHE A 36 -9.88 -23.40 12.48
C PHE A 36 -10.99 -23.88 13.42
N PRO A 37 -11.98 -23.04 13.78
CA PRO A 37 -13.20 -23.56 14.39
C PRO A 37 -13.95 -24.38 13.34
N SER A 38 -14.24 -25.64 13.66
CA SER A 38 -15.15 -26.48 12.88
C SER A 38 -16.53 -25.83 12.88
N ILE A 39 -16.91 -25.24 11.76
CA ILE A 39 -18.27 -24.77 11.54
C ILE A 39 -19.11 -26.03 11.26
N SER A 40 -19.76 -26.54 12.30
CA SER A 40 -20.79 -27.56 12.15
C SER A 40 -21.95 -26.98 11.35
N ALA A 41 -22.17 -27.53 10.16
CA ALA A 41 -23.37 -27.27 9.37
C ALA A 41 -24.56 -27.98 10.02
N THR A 42 -25.26 -27.30 10.93
CA THR A 42 -26.58 -27.73 11.38
C THR A 42 -27.61 -27.14 10.43
N THR A 43 -27.99 -27.95 9.45
CA THR A 43 -29.16 -27.72 8.60
C THR A 43 -30.43 -27.96 9.43
N THR A 44 -30.93 -26.91 10.10
CA THR A 44 -32.28 -26.92 10.69
C THR A 44 -33.25 -26.25 9.72
N THR A 45 -33.84 -27.07 8.86
CA THR A 45 -35.12 -26.80 8.20
C THR A 45 -36.23 -26.91 9.25
N SER A 46 -36.68 -25.77 9.78
CA SER A 46 -37.95 -25.70 10.48
C SER A 46 -38.84 -24.67 9.80
N LEU A 47 -39.60 -25.15 8.82
CA LEU A 47 -40.83 -24.51 8.35
C LEU A 47 -41.82 -24.52 9.51
N GLN A 48 -42.01 -23.37 10.16
CA GLN A 48 -43.17 -23.13 11.00
C GLN A 48 -43.88 -21.88 10.49
N ALA A 49 -44.90 -22.13 9.67
CA ALA A 49 -45.92 -21.16 9.34
C ALA A 49 -46.73 -20.86 10.61
N SER A 50 -46.60 -19.65 11.12
CA SER A 50 -47.51 -19.09 12.13
C SER A 50 -48.10 -17.81 11.56
N THR A 51 -49.33 -17.94 11.10
CA THR A 51 -50.22 -16.83 10.75
C THR A 51 -50.62 -16.13 12.04
N ALA A 52 -49.86 -15.10 12.43
CA ALA A 52 -50.27 -14.15 13.44
C ALA A 52 -50.51 -12.79 12.77
N ALA A 53 -51.77 -12.52 12.47
CA ALA A 53 -52.27 -11.19 12.15
C ALA A 53 -52.07 -10.28 13.37
N GLY A 54 -51.40 -9.15 13.18
CA GLY A 54 -51.24 -8.13 14.22
C GLY A 54 -49.82 -7.61 14.34
N GLY A 55 -49.34 -6.87 13.34
CA GLY A 55 -48.01 -6.25 13.36
C GLY A 55 -48.01 -4.96 12.58
N SER A 56 -48.07 -3.83 13.30
CA SER A 56 -47.91 -2.47 12.79
C SER A 56 -46.81 -2.38 11.72
N LYS A 57 -47.14 -1.84 10.54
CA LYS A 57 -46.24 -1.63 9.39
C LYS A 57 -44.98 -0.89 9.83
N LYS A 58 -43.89 -1.62 10.13
CA LYS A 58 -42.55 -1.03 10.29
C LYS A 58 -42.14 -0.49 8.92
N LYS A 59 -42.08 0.84 8.80
CA LYS A 59 -41.60 1.52 7.60
C LYS A 59 -40.23 0.93 7.21
N ASN A 60 -40.12 0.43 5.98
CA ASN A 60 -38.88 -0.11 5.41
C ASN A 60 -37.77 0.95 5.53
N LYS A 61 -36.82 0.75 6.45
CA LYS A 61 -35.61 1.58 6.48
C LYS A 61 -34.77 1.19 5.27
N LYS A 62 -34.54 2.15 4.37
CA LYS A 62 -33.68 1.98 3.18
C LYS A 62 -32.33 1.44 3.63
N TYR A 63 -31.91 0.30 3.09
CA TYR A 63 -30.64 -0.32 3.43
C TYR A 63 -29.49 0.64 3.08
N VAL A 64 -28.80 1.14 4.09
CA VAL A 64 -27.56 1.92 3.92
C VAL A 64 -26.41 0.92 3.96
N PRO A 65 -25.60 0.82 2.88
CA PRO A 65 -24.50 -0.11 2.84
C PRO A 65 -23.49 0.13 3.96
N LYS A 66 -22.95 -0.94 4.54
CA LYS A 66 -21.99 -0.88 5.66
C LYS A 66 -20.72 -0.07 5.35
N TRP A 67 -20.36 0.07 4.07
CA TRP A 67 -19.21 0.84 3.62
C TRP A 67 -19.46 2.34 3.46
N VAL A 68 -20.72 2.80 3.58
CA VAL A 68 -21.02 4.23 3.58
C VAL A 68 -20.60 4.77 4.94
N LYS A 69 -19.67 5.73 4.93
CA LYS A 69 -19.24 6.43 6.14
C LYS A 69 -20.48 7.04 6.78
N LYS A 70 -20.78 6.61 8.01
CA LYS A 70 -21.79 7.28 8.83
C LYS A 70 -21.32 8.72 9.02
N GLU A 71 -22.24 9.67 8.86
CA GLU A 71 -21.97 11.09 9.13
C GLU A 71 -21.30 11.19 10.49
N THR A 72 -20.10 11.76 10.51
CA THR A 72 -19.39 11.98 11.76
C THR A 72 -20.05 13.16 12.46
N LEU A 73 -19.95 13.20 13.79
CA LEU A 73 -20.47 14.33 14.57
C LEU A 73 -19.93 15.68 14.07
N ALA A 74 -18.73 15.69 13.49
CA ALA A 74 -18.13 16.87 12.85
C ALA A 74 -18.86 17.28 11.55
N ASP A 75 -19.32 16.32 10.75
CA ASP A 75 -20.11 16.61 9.55
C ASP A 75 -21.49 17.18 9.92
N SER A 76 -22.07 16.72 11.04
CA SER A 76 -23.37 17.21 11.52
C SER A 76 -23.30 18.52 12.31
N ALA A 77 -22.19 18.79 13.00
CA ALA A 77 -22.05 19.97 13.86
C ALA A 77 -21.62 21.22 13.07
N GLY A 78 -21.03 21.07 11.88
CA GLY A 78 -20.56 22.20 11.09
C GLY A 78 -19.16 22.67 11.49
N ASP A 79 -18.58 23.52 10.65
CA ASP A 79 -17.21 24.03 10.82
C ASP A 79 -17.17 25.15 11.88
N THR A 80 -15.97 25.42 12.39
CA THR A 80 -15.64 26.53 13.29
C THR A 80 -16.16 27.89 12.82
N GLY A 81 -16.25 28.09 11.50
CA GLY A 81 -16.84 29.29 10.91
C GLY A 81 -18.36 29.43 11.08
N SER A 82 -19.11 28.33 11.25
CA SER A 82 -20.57 28.38 11.40
C SER A 82 -21.06 28.35 12.85
N LEU A 83 -20.32 27.71 13.77
CA LEU A 83 -20.72 27.58 15.17
C LEU A 83 -20.20 28.70 16.09
N GLY A 84 -19.29 29.54 15.60
CA GLY A 84 -18.62 30.55 16.42
C GLY A 84 -17.65 29.94 17.45
N PHE A 85 -16.74 30.76 17.98
CA PHE A 85 -15.68 30.28 18.89
C PHE A 85 -16.22 29.64 20.17
N ASP A 86 -17.33 30.17 20.69
CA ASP A 86 -17.97 29.67 21.91
C ASP A 86 -18.63 28.30 21.72
N GLY A 87 -19.20 28.04 20.53
CA GLY A 87 -19.86 26.78 20.20
C GLY A 87 -18.89 25.61 20.00
N VAL A 88 -17.65 25.91 19.63
CA VAL A 88 -16.56 24.92 19.46
C VAL A 88 -15.79 24.69 20.78
N GLY A 89 -16.10 25.48 21.82
CA GLY A 89 -15.38 25.42 23.10
C GLY A 89 -13.96 25.97 23.02
N LEU A 90 -13.67 26.84 22.05
CA LEU A 90 -12.37 27.50 21.90
C LEU A 90 -12.25 28.62 22.94
N LYS A 91 -11.79 28.27 24.14
CA LYS A 91 -11.53 29.22 25.22
C LYS A 91 -10.11 29.76 25.09
N GLY A 92 -9.96 31.08 24.99
CA GLY A 92 -8.67 31.77 25.00
C GLY A 92 -8.87 33.29 24.99
N THR A 93 -7.82 34.03 25.35
CA THR A 93 -7.84 35.50 25.42
C THR A 93 -7.25 36.14 24.15
N ILE A 94 -6.34 35.44 23.48
CA ILE A 94 -5.57 35.98 22.35
C ILE A 94 -6.18 35.48 21.02
N PRO A 95 -6.64 36.38 20.13
CA PRO A 95 -7.06 36.00 18.79
C PRO A 95 -5.85 35.69 17.90
N VAL A 96 -5.88 34.51 17.27
CA VAL A 96 -4.83 34.01 16.39
C VAL A 96 -5.39 33.78 15.00
N VAL A 97 -4.77 34.37 13.98
CA VAL A 97 -5.17 34.25 12.58
C VAL A 97 -4.12 33.49 11.80
N PHE A 98 -4.52 32.33 11.29
CA PHE A 98 -3.73 31.54 10.35
C PHE A 98 -4.10 31.92 8.92
N ARG A 99 -3.10 32.37 8.15
CA ARG A 99 -3.23 32.66 6.72
C ARG A 99 -2.47 31.61 5.92
N GLN A 100 -3.19 30.88 5.08
CA GLN A 100 -2.61 29.90 4.15
C GLN A 100 -3.10 30.18 2.73
N GLY A 101 -2.32 30.94 1.96
CA GLY A 101 -2.74 31.38 0.63
C GLY A 101 -4.00 32.26 0.73
N ASN A 102 -5.12 31.77 0.18
CA ASN A 102 -6.41 32.47 0.21
C ASN A 102 -7.31 32.03 1.37
N GLU A 103 -6.95 30.97 2.08
CA GLU A 103 -7.72 30.47 3.22
C GLU A 103 -7.24 31.14 4.51
N THR A 104 -8.20 31.66 5.28
CA THR A 104 -7.94 32.26 6.58
C THR A 104 -8.72 31.48 7.63
N ARG A 105 -8.02 30.97 8.64
CA ARG A 105 -8.59 30.28 9.79
C ARG A 105 -8.26 31.05 11.05
N THR A 106 -9.22 31.17 11.94
CA THR A 106 -9.10 31.95 13.17
C THR A 106 -9.30 31.02 14.36
N SER A 107 -8.57 31.25 15.45
CA SER A 107 -8.78 30.56 16.72
C SER A 107 -8.39 31.45 17.90
N MET A 108 -8.74 31.00 19.10
CA MET A 108 -8.38 31.66 20.36
C MET A 108 -7.33 30.83 21.08
N ALA A 109 -6.34 31.48 21.68
CA ALA A 109 -5.26 30.83 22.41
C ALA A 109 -4.97 31.50 23.76
N TRP A 110 -4.25 30.77 24.61
CA TRP A 110 -3.66 31.29 25.85
C TRP A 110 -2.19 31.66 25.62
N ALA A 111 -1.69 32.63 26.38
CA ALA A 111 -0.25 32.93 26.42
C ALA A 111 0.52 31.68 26.89
N GLY A 112 1.62 31.35 26.21
CA GLY A 112 2.43 30.16 26.49
C GLY A 112 1.88 28.85 25.93
N GLN A 113 0.70 28.83 25.30
CA GLN A 113 0.18 27.64 24.64
C GLN A 113 1.06 27.30 23.40
N PRO A 114 1.38 26.02 23.15
CA PRO A 114 2.15 25.64 21.96
C PRO A 114 1.36 25.94 20.68
N ILE A 115 2.00 26.58 19.70
CA ILE A 115 1.34 27.00 18.46
C ILE A 115 0.80 25.80 17.68
N ARG A 116 1.46 24.64 17.79
CA ARG A 116 0.99 23.38 17.21
C ARG A 116 -0.45 23.05 17.59
N ASP A 117 -0.77 23.16 18.88
CA ASP A 117 -2.09 22.75 19.38
C ASP A 117 -3.14 23.77 19.00
N VAL A 118 -2.78 25.05 19.00
CA VAL A 118 -3.64 26.16 18.53
C VAL A 118 -3.98 26.00 17.04
N ALA A 119 -3.01 25.59 16.21
CA ALA A 119 -3.23 25.31 14.80
C ALA A 119 -4.16 24.09 14.60
N SER A 120 -3.97 23.03 15.38
CA SER A 120 -4.86 21.86 15.35
C SER A 120 -6.28 22.20 15.80
N GLN A 121 -6.44 23.07 16.80
CA GLN A 121 -7.73 23.60 17.24
C GLN A 121 -8.42 24.45 16.16
N ALA A 122 -7.65 25.23 15.40
CA ALA A 122 -8.14 25.99 14.25
C ALA A 122 -8.48 25.13 13.02
N GLY A 123 -8.25 23.82 13.07
CA GLY A 123 -8.34 22.93 11.90
C GLY A 123 -7.27 23.21 10.84
N GLN A 124 -6.25 24.00 11.18
CA GLN A 124 -5.20 24.40 10.26
C GLN A 124 -4.12 23.32 10.19
N TYR A 125 -3.96 22.70 9.01
CA TYR A 125 -2.96 21.66 8.81
C TYR A 125 -1.57 22.27 8.56
N ILE A 126 -0.64 21.97 9.48
CA ILE A 126 0.79 22.30 9.35
C ILE A 126 1.56 20.98 9.32
N GLN A 127 2.44 20.82 8.34
CA GLN A 127 3.28 19.63 8.24
C GLN A 127 4.41 19.70 9.25
N TYR A 128 4.48 18.70 10.13
CA TYR A 128 5.56 18.52 11.09
C TYR A 128 6.43 17.33 10.67
N GLY A 129 7.74 17.53 10.56
CA GLY A 129 8.71 16.45 10.32
C GLY A 129 9.23 15.86 11.63
N CYS A 130 10.23 16.52 12.22
CA CYS A 130 10.92 16.03 13.42
C CYS A 130 10.24 16.38 14.76
N GLY A 131 9.39 17.41 14.79
CA GLY A 131 8.76 17.93 16.02
C GLY A 131 9.69 18.60 17.03
N LYS A 132 11.02 18.48 16.88
CA LYS A 132 12.05 19.11 17.74
C LYS A 132 12.55 20.45 17.22
N GLY A 133 12.02 20.91 16.09
CA GLY A 133 12.44 22.16 15.47
C GLY A 133 13.76 22.10 14.71
N GLU A 134 14.35 20.94 14.42
CA GLU A 134 15.62 20.85 13.67
C GLU A 134 15.43 20.89 12.14
N CYS A 135 14.38 20.24 11.65
CA CYS A 135 14.20 19.99 10.21
C CYS A 135 13.66 21.17 9.38
N GLY A 136 13.21 22.26 10.00
CA GLY A 136 12.68 23.45 9.31
C GLY A 136 11.37 23.25 8.50
N THR A 137 10.80 22.04 8.45
CA THR A 137 9.63 21.72 7.61
C THR A 137 8.38 22.54 7.96
N CYS A 138 8.20 22.88 9.24
CA CYS A 138 7.01 23.57 9.73
C CYS A 138 7.15 25.09 9.83
N GLU A 139 8.19 25.70 9.24
CA GLU A 139 8.43 27.15 9.37
C GLU A 139 7.26 28.01 8.89
N CYS A 140 6.82 28.93 9.75
CA CYS A 140 5.80 29.93 9.45
C CYS A 140 6.29 31.34 9.84
N MET A 141 5.70 32.36 9.24
CA MET A 141 6.00 33.76 9.54
C MET A 141 4.96 34.29 10.54
N MET A 142 5.41 34.63 11.74
CA MET A 142 4.61 35.18 12.83
C MET A 142 4.97 36.64 13.03
N ASN A 143 4.04 37.56 12.75
CA ASN A 143 4.26 39.01 12.86
C ASN A 143 5.59 39.49 12.20
N GLY A 144 5.96 38.91 11.05
CA GLY A 144 7.19 39.22 10.32
C GLY A 144 8.44 38.44 10.73
N LYS A 145 8.40 37.64 11.80
CA LYS A 145 9.50 36.78 12.22
C LYS A 145 9.26 35.33 11.78
N TRP A 146 10.27 34.69 11.19
CA TRP A 146 10.22 33.26 10.90
C TRP A 146 10.39 32.46 12.19
N VAL A 147 9.37 31.67 12.54
CA VAL A 147 9.34 30.85 13.75
C VAL A 147 9.02 29.39 13.41
N ARG A 148 9.36 28.49 14.33
CA ARG A 148 9.12 27.06 14.22
C ARG A 148 7.98 26.66 15.18
N PRO A 149 6.73 26.55 14.71
CA PRO A 149 5.54 26.36 15.54
C PRO A 149 5.50 25.00 16.26
N CYS A 150 6.42 24.07 15.98
CA CYS A 150 6.52 22.81 16.70
C CYS A 150 7.19 22.93 18.07
N VAL A 151 7.96 23.99 18.31
CA VAL A 151 8.67 24.25 19.58
C VAL A 151 8.25 25.58 20.19
N GLU A 152 7.91 26.55 19.34
CA GLU A 152 7.54 27.90 19.78
C GLU A 152 6.13 27.93 20.42
N THR A 153 5.99 28.75 21.46
CA THR A 153 4.74 29.02 22.16
C THR A 153 4.19 30.40 21.80
N VAL A 154 2.89 30.60 22.02
CA VAL A 154 2.25 31.92 21.84
C VAL A 154 2.92 32.94 22.78
N PRO A 155 3.44 34.06 22.26
CA PRO A 155 4.12 35.06 23.08
C PRO A 155 3.14 35.76 24.01
N ALA A 156 3.52 35.96 25.27
CA ALA A 156 2.71 36.67 26.25
C ALA A 156 2.45 38.14 25.87
N SER A 157 3.34 38.74 25.07
CA SER A 157 3.15 40.10 24.56
C SER A 157 1.91 40.25 23.68
N ALA A 158 1.38 39.17 23.11
CA ALA A 158 0.12 39.20 22.34
C ALA A 158 -1.13 39.20 23.23
N ALA A 159 -0.99 39.04 24.55
CA ALA A 159 -2.10 39.13 25.51
C ALA A 159 -2.49 40.58 25.83
N ASP A 160 -1.55 41.52 25.69
CA ASP A 160 -1.82 42.92 25.93
C ASP A 160 -2.66 43.47 24.77
N ALA A 161 -3.83 44.07 25.09
CA ALA A 161 -4.78 44.59 24.10
C ALA A 161 -4.18 45.62 23.11
N SER A 162 -3.00 46.16 23.41
CA SER A 162 -2.24 47.10 22.59
C SER A 162 -1.33 46.43 21.54
N ALA A 163 -1.07 45.13 21.63
CA ALA A 163 -0.08 44.43 20.79
C ALA A 163 -0.64 43.85 19.48
N GLY A 164 -1.96 43.94 19.27
CA GLY A 164 -2.60 43.53 18.03
C GLY A 164 -2.75 42.01 17.86
N GLU A 165 -3.52 41.64 16.85
CA GLU A 165 -3.85 40.26 16.48
C GLU A 165 -2.60 39.46 16.05
N LEU A 166 -2.49 38.20 16.50
CA LEU A 166 -1.36 37.34 16.14
C LEU A 166 -1.57 36.71 14.76
N VAL A 167 -0.84 37.18 13.75
CA VAL A 167 -0.97 36.69 12.37
C VAL A 167 0.15 35.71 12.03
N LEU A 168 -0.22 34.47 11.72
CA LEU A 168 0.69 33.42 11.25
C LEU A 168 0.47 33.14 9.76
N GLN A 169 1.46 33.47 8.93
CA GLN A 169 1.48 33.12 7.52
C GLN A 169 2.18 31.77 7.34
N ILE A 170 1.41 30.77 6.93
CA ILE A 170 1.91 29.42 6.69
C ILE A 170 2.38 29.34 5.24
N LYS A 171 3.58 28.77 5.02
CA LYS A 171 4.06 28.46 3.67
C LYS A 171 3.01 27.59 2.98
N ALA A 172 2.45 28.07 1.87
CA ALA A 172 1.52 27.29 1.09
C ALA A 172 2.20 25.99 0.68
N ILE A 173 1.68 24.86 1.14
CA ILE A 173 2.14 23.56 0.67
C ILE A 173 1.67 23.53 -0.77
N LYS A 174 2.60 23.75 -1.71
CA LYS A 174 2.39 23.49 -3.14
C LYS A 174 2.30 21.97 -3.33
N ALA A 175 1.35 21.33 -2.66
CA ALA A 175 0.86 20.05 -3.13
C ALA A 175 0.26 20.38 -4.48
N LYS A 176 1.01 20.10 -5.55
CA LYS A 176 0.39 19.93 -6.86
C LYS A 176 -0.69 18.89 -6.63
N LYS A 177 -1.93 19.33 -6.42
CA LYS A 177 -3.10 18.50 -6.67
C LYS A 177 -2.99 18.18 -8.16
N THR A 178 -2.20 17.17 -8.50
CA THR A 178 -2.46 16.36 -9.68
C THR A 178 -3.85 15.82 -9.39
N SER A 179 -4.87 16.54 -9.85
CA SER A 179 -6.22 16.04 -9.81
C SER A 179 -6.12 14.65 -10.43
N SER A 180 -6.43 13.63 -9.64
CA SER A 180 -6.45 12.24 -10.12
C SER A 180 -7.44 12.05 -11.28
N GLY A 181 -8.13 13.11 -11.71
CA GLY A 181 -9.03 13.19 -12.85
C GLY A 181 -8.39 12.93 -14.22
N THR A 182 -7.06 12.87 -14.35
CA THR A 182 -6.41 12.38 -15.60
C THR A 182 -5.91 10.94 -15.52
N PHE A 183 -6.06 10.24 -14.38
CA PHE A 183 -5.80 8.79 -14.31
C PHE A 183 -6.92 7.95 -14.98
N PHE A 184 -8.09 8.55 -15.24
CA PHE A 184 -9.17 7.98 -16.05
C PHE A 184 -9.24 8.63 -17.44
N SER A 185 -8.09 8.96 -18.05
CA SER A 185 -8.08 9.24 -19.48
C SER A 185 -8.32 7.93 -20.24
N ILE A 186 -9.07 7.98 -21.34
CA ILE A 186 -9.27 6.82 -22.23
C ILE A 186 -7.93 6.15 -22.60
N ARG A 187 -6.84 6.94 -22.69
CA ARG A 187 -5.47 6.47 -22.94
C ARG A 187 -4.93 5.53 -21.85
N SER A 188 -5.20 5.76 -20.56
CA SER A 188 -4.75 4.86 -19.48
C SER A 188 -5.52 3.54 -19.46
N PHE A 189 -6.79 3.53 -19.89
CA PHE A 189 -7.52 2.28 -20.12
C PHE A 189 -6.92 1.45 -21.26
N PHE A 190 -6.62 2.07 -22.39
CA PHE A 190 -5.98 1.36 -23.52
C PHE A 190 -4.59 0.84 -23.16
N MET A 191 -3.78 1.61 -22.44
CA MET A 191 -2.45 1.17 -22.02
C MET A 191 -2.51 0.02 -21.00
N GLY A 192 -3.45 0.07 -20.05
CA GLY A 192 -3.69 -1.01 -19.08
C GLY A 192 -4.22 -2.28 -19.75
N PHE A 193 -5.13 -2.15 -20.71
CA PHE A 193 -5.66 -3.27 -21.49
C PHE A 193 -4.57 -3.93 -22.34
N TRP A 194 -3.75 -3.13 -23.03
CA TRP A 194 -2.69 -3.66 -23.89
C TRP A 194 -1.63 -4.43 -23.08
N ASN A 195 -1.29 -3.96 -21.88
CA ASN A 195 -0.31 -4.64 -21.03
C ASN A 195 -0.84 -5.98 -20.47
N ASN A 196 -2.13 -6.07 -20.15
CA ASN A 196 -2.77 -7.32 -19.71
C ASN A 196 -2.96 -8.31 -20.88
N LEU A 197 -3.34 -7.81 -22.06
CA LEU A 197 -3.49 -8.61 -23.28
C LEU A 197 -2.14 -9.16 -23.79
N LEU A 198 -1.07 -8.36 -23.75
CA LEU A 198 0.28 -8.83 -24.08
C LEU A 198 0.77 -9.92 -23.13
N GLY A 199 0.46 -9.80 -21.83
CA GLY A 199 0.73 -10.85 -20.86
C GLY A 199 0.08 -12.16 -21.27
N MET A 200 -1.20 -12.12 -21.63
CA MET A 200 -1.97 -13.30 -22.05
C MET A 200 -1.44 -13.93 -23.35
N LEU A 201 -1.06 -13.11 -24.34
CA LEU A 201 -0.43 -13.59 -25.58
C LEU A 201 0.95 -14.20 -25.34
N GLY A 202 1.73 -13.64 -24.40
CA GLY A 202 2.97 -14.24 -23.93
C GLY A 202 2.74 -15.65 -23.36
N PHE A 203 1.76 -15.82 -22.49
CA PHE A 203 1.40 -17.12 -21.91
C PHE A 203 0.99 -18.17 -22.95
N LEU A 204 0.24 -17.77 -23.98
CA LEU A 204 -0.13 -18.67 -25.09
C LEU A 204 1.11 -19.19 -25.86
N LYS A 205 2.08 -18.31 -26.12
CA LYS A 205 3.33 -18.69 -26.80
C LYS A 205 4.20 -19.61 -25.94
N PHE A 206 4.29 -19.34 -24.64
CA PHE A 206 4.99 -20.22 -23.70
C PHE A 206 4.31 -21.58 -23.55
N ARG A 207 2.97 -21.63 -23.56
CA ARG A 207 2.21 -22.88 -23.51
C ARG A 207 2.47 -23.77 -24.72
N ARG A 208 2.56 -23.20 -25.93
CA ARG A 208 2.90 -23.96 -27.16
C ARG A 208 4.32 -24.53 -27.10
N LYS A 209 5.31 -23.76 -26.66
CA LYS A 209 6.68 -24.27 -26.49
C LYS A 209 6.79 -25.37 -25.43
N ALA A 210 6.01 -25.26 -24.36
CA ALA A 210 5.98 -26.27 -23.31
C ALA A 210 5.37 -27.60 -23.79
N SER A 211 4.36 -27.56 -24.67
CA SER A 211 3.81 -28.79 -25.26
C SER A 211 4.81 -29.46 -26.21
N GLU A 212 5.50 -28.68 -27.06
CA GLU A 212 6.52 -29.22 -27.98
C GLU A 212 7.65 -29.93 -27.20
N ASN A 213 8.19 -29.31 -26.15
CA ASN A 213 9.22 -29.93 -25.30
C ASN A 213 8.72 -31.20 -24.58
N TRP A 214 7.42 -31.28 -24.27
CA TRP A 214 6.84 -32.46 -23.64
C TRP A 214 6.67 -33.60 -24.64
N ASP A 215 6.19 -33.30 -25.84
CA ASP A 215 6.05 -34.26 -26.93
C ASP A 215 7.42 -34.85 -27.34
N GLU A 216 8.47 -34.01 -27.40
CA GLU A 216 9.85 -34.47 -27.65
C GLU A 216 10.37 -35.42 -26.57
N ARG A 217 10.12 -35.11 -25.29
CA ARG A 217 10.50 -36.00 -24.17
C ARG A 217 9.77 -37.32 -24.22
N LYS A 218 8.47 -37.28 -24.52
CA LYS A 218 7.64 -38.48 -24.64
C LYS A 218 8.13 -39.37 -25.77
N ALA A 219 8.44 -38.80 -26.94
CA ALA A 219 9.00 -39.54 -28.07
C ALA A 219 10.36 -40.17 -27.72
N TYR A 220 11.21 -39.48 -26.95
CA TYR A 220 12.46 -40.04 -26.48
C TYR A 220 12.26 -41.21 -25.49
N GLU A 221 11.34 -41.07 -24.53
CA GLU A 221 10.99 -42.14 -23.59
C GLU A 221 10.45 -43.38 -24.31
N ASP A 222 9.62 -43.20 -25.34
CA ASP A 222 9.09 -44.29 -26.17
C ASP A 222 10.20 -45.01 -26.94
N LEU A 223 11.16 -44.28 -27.51
CA LEU A 223 12.33 -44.85 -28.20
C LEU A 223 13.23 -45.65 -27.24
N VAL A 224 13.44 -45.17 -26.02
CA VAL A 224 14.21 -45.89 -24.99
C VAL A 224 13.48 -47.16 -24.56
N ALA A 225 12.17 -47.10 -24.41
CA ALA A 225 11.35 -48.27 -24.10
C ALA A 225 11.46 -49.35 -25.20
N GLN A 226 11.37 -48.96 -26.48
CA GLN A 226 11.54 -49.88 -27.61
C GLN A 226 12.91 -50.56 -27.61
N LYS A 227 14.00 -49.78 -27.49
CA LYS A 227 15.37 -50.35 -27.43
C LYS A 227 15.57 -51.27 -26.22
N THR A 228 14.91 -50.98 -25.10
CA THR A 228 14.99 -51.81 -23.90
C THR A 228 14.26 -53.14 -24.08
N LEU A 229 13.10 -53.12 -24.74
CA LEU A 229 12.35 -54.34 -25.10
C LEU A 229 13.15 -55.21 -26.07
N GLU A 230 13.74 -54.62 -27.11
CA GLU A 230 14.61 -55.33 -28.07
C GLU A 230 15.81 -55.99 -27.36
N LYS A 231 16.50 -55.25 -26.47
CA LYS A 231 17.63 -55.79 -25.69
C LYS A 231 17.21 -56.89 -24.71
N LYS A 232 15.97 -56.85 -24.19
CA LYS A 232 15.42 -57.90 -23.33
C LYS A 232 15.10 -59.15 -24.14
N LEU A 233 14.44 -59.01 -25.30
CA LEU A 233 14.15 -60.11 -26.22
C LEU A 233 15.43 -60.78 -26.70
N LEU A 234 16.48 -60.00 -27.01
CA LEU A 234 17.75 -60.54 -27.48
C LEU A 234 18.48 -61.33 -26.36
N ARG A 235 18.46 -60.83 -25.12
CA ARG A 235 18.97 -61.58 -23.95
C ARG A 235 18.22 -62.88 -23.71
N GLN A 236 16.90 -62.88 -23.88
CA GLN A 236 16.08 -64.07 -23.72
C GLN A 236 16.42 -65.12 -24.80
N ARG A 237 16.55 -64.71 -26.07
CA ARG A 237 16.97 -65.59 -27.16
C ARG A 237 18.37 -66.18 -26.95
N LEU A 238 19.32 -65.41 -26.41
CA LEU A 238 20.66 -65.91 -26.09
C LEU A 238 20.62 -66.95 -24.96
N GLN A 239 19.84 -66.72 -23.91
CA GLN A 239 19.66 -67.70 -22.82
C GLN A 239 19.00 -69.00 -23.30
N GLU A 240 18.03 -68.91 -24.21
CA GLU A 240 17.41 -70.08 -24.85
C GLU A 240 18.43 -70.87 -25.68
N ALA A 241 19.33 -70.20 -26.41
CA ALA A 241 20.40 -70.84 -27.18
C ALA A 241 21.50 -71.45 -26.30
N GLU A 242 21.95 -70.77 -25.24
CA GLU A 242 22.92 -71.31 -24.29
C GLU A 242 22.34 -72.48 -23.48
N GLY A 243 21.05 -72.44 -23.16
CA GLY A 243 20.36 -73.50 -22.43
C GLY A 243 20.20 -74.79 -23.22
N SER A 244 20.19 -74.75 -24.55
CA SER A 244 20.10 -75.96 -25.38
C SER A 244 21.42 -76.73 -25.50
N ASP A 245 22.56 -76.10 -25.20
CA ASP A 245 23.89 -76.71 -25.34
C ASP A 245 24.45 -77.27 -24.03
N GLN A 246 23.74 -77.17 -22.91
CA GLN A 246 24.14 -77.87 -21.68
C GLN A 246 23.80 -79.36 -21.76
N PRO A 247 24.80 -80.27 -21.83
CA PRO A 247 24.54 -81.70 -21.80
C PRO A 247 23.93 -82.08 -20.45
N ALA A 248 22.89 -82.91 -20.49
CA ALA A 248 22.13 -83.32 -19.31
C ALA A 248 23.07 -83.74 -18.16
N PRO A 249 23.02 -83.06 -17.00
CA PRO A 249 23.83 -83.42 -15.86
C PRO A 249 23.28 -84.71 -15.24
N GLY A 250 23.78 -85.87 -15.68
CA GLY A 250 23.40 -87.15 -15.06
C GLY A 250 23.49 -88.42 -15.90
N MET A 251 24.45 -88.57 -16.81
CA MET A 251 24.82 -89.90 -17.33
C MET A 251 26.32 -90.15 -17.12
N ALA A 252 26.69 -90.46 -15.88
CA ALA A 252 27.96 -91.05 -15.50
C ALA A 252 27.72 -92.04 -14.34
#